data_AF-A0A1Q7U3M5-F1
#
_entry.id   AF-A0A1Q7U3M5-F1
#
_cell.length_a   1.000
_cell.length_b   1.000
_cell.length_c   1.000
_cell.angle_alpha   90.00
_cell.angle_beta   90.00
_cell.angle_gamma   90.00
#
_symmetry.space_group_name_H-M   'P 1'
#
loop_
_entity.id
_entity.type
_entity.pdbx_description
1 polymer ?
#
loop_
_entity_poly.entity_id
_entity_poly.type
_entity_poly.pdbx_seq_one_letter_code
_entity_poly.pdbx_strand_id
1 'polypeptide(L)'
;MKTISVRDLRQRWPEAEARLQVEKEIVITRDAKPVAKLVRIDDRPKPRKRFDPAAHARWQRRIAGGKVSRWVDHAVSEGREDR
;
A
#
# COMPACT_ATOMS: atom_id res chain seq x y z
N MET A 1 -5.31 -24.29 -3.58
CA MET A 1 -4.77 -23.38 -4.62
C MET A 1 -5.35 -23.85 -5.93
N LYS A 2 -6.35 -23.14 -6.49
CA LYS A 2 -7.00 -23.56 -7.74
C LYS A 2 -6.28 -23.01 -8.95
N THR A 3 -6.38 -23.76 -10.03
CA THR A 3 -5.86 -23.41 -11.36
C THR A 3 -7.01 -23.27 -12.34
N ILE A 4 -6.95 -22.24 -13.19
CA ILE A 4 -7.89 -22.03 -14.30
C ILE A 4 -7.09 -21.82 -15.59
N SER A 5 -7.55 -22.37 -16.71
CA SER A 5 -6.91 -22.09 -17.99
C SER A 5 -7.23 -20.67 -18.47
N VAL A 6 -6.35 -20.07 -19.27
CA VAL A 6 -6.60 -18.76 -19.90
C VAL A 6 -7.90 -18.77 -20.73
N ARG A 7 -8.21 -19.90 -21.39
CA ARG A 7 -9.44 -20.05 -22.18
C ARG A 7 -10.67 -20.04 -21.28
N ASP A 8 -10.68 -20.85 -20.22
CA ASP A 8 -11.82 -20.95 -19.30
C ASP A 8 -12.04 -19.63 -18.56
N LEU A 9 -10.96 -18.94 -18.18
CA LEU A 9 -11.03 -17.62 -17.56
C LEU A 9 -11.77 -16.61 -18.46
N ARG A 10 -11.49 -16.63 -19.78
CA ARG A 10 -12.14 -15.74 -20.76
C ARG A 10 -13.60 -16.10 -20.99
N GLN A 11 -13.90 -17.39 -21.11
CA GLN A 11 -15.25 -17.86 -21.42
C GLN A 11 -16.21 -17.81 -20.22
N ARG A 12 -15.67 -17.91 -19.00
CA ARG A 12 -16.45 -18.03 -17.75
C ARG A 12 -16.01 -17.00 -16.71
N TRP A 13 -15.74 -15.77 -17.14
CA TRP A 13 -15.31 -14.69 -16.25
C TRP A 13 -16.23 -14.53 -15.02
N PRO A 14 -17.59 -14.52 -15.15
CA PRO A 14 -18.46 -14.37 -13.99
C PRO A 14 -18.30 -15.49 -12.94
N GLU A 15 -18.12 -16.74 -13.38
CA GLU A 15 -17.86 -17.87 -12.48
C GLU A 15 -16.48 -17.77 -11.82
N ALA A 16 -15.46 -17.33 -12.57
CA ALA A 16 -14.11 -17.14 -12.07
C ALA A 16 -14.05 -16.02 -11.02
N GLU A 17 -14.80 -14.93 -11.23
CA GLU A 17 -14.95 -13.84 -10.26
C GLU A 17 -15.67 -14.31 -8.99
N ALA A 18 -16.79 -15.03 -9.11
CA ALA A 18 -17.47 -15.61 -7.97
C ALA A 18 -16.57 -16.56 -7.17
N ARG A 19 -15.73 -17.34 -7.86
CA ARG A 19 -14.71 -18.18 -7.21
C ARG A 19 -13.63 -17.36 -6.52
N LEU A 20 -13.20 -16.23 -7.10
CA LEU A 20 -12.23 -15.31 -6.48
C LEU A 20 -12.78 -14.58 -5.24
N GLN A 21 -14.11 -14.48 -5.09
CA GLN A 21 -14.70 -13.96 -3.86
C GLN A 21 -14.48 -14.91 -2.67
N VAL A 22 -14.50 -16.22 -2.93
CA VAL A 22 -14.29 -17.27 -1.93
C VAL A 22 -12.80 -17.60 -1.79
N GLU A 23 -12.08 -17.66 -2.91
CA GLU A 23 -10.67 -18.00 -2.96
C GLU A 23 -9.80 -16.76 -3.09
N LYS A 24 -8.87 -16.60 -2.15
CA LYS A 24 -7.93 -15.47 -2.14
C LYS A 24 -7.05 -15.40 -3.40
N GLU A 25 -6.83 -16.54 -4.05
CA GLU A 25 -5.87 -16.67 -5.14
C GLU A 25 -6.25 -17.79 -6.12
N ILE A 26 -6.21 -17.48 -7.42
CA ILE A 26 -6.37 -18.44 -8.52
C ILE A 26 -5.17 -18.32 -9.47
N VAL A 27 -4.49 -19.43 -9.73
CA VAL A 27 -3.40 -19.48 -10.73
C VAL A 27 -3.98 -19.65 -12.11
N ILE A 28 -3.52 -18.84 -13.06
CA ILE A 28 -3.94 -18.90 -14.45
C ILE A 28 -2.87 -19.68 -15.22
N THR A 29 -3.29 -20.70 -15.97
CA THR A 29 -2.40 -21.55 -16.77
C THR A 29 -2.68 -21.43 -18.28
N ARG A 30 -1.66 -21.57 -19.11
CA ARG A 30 -1.76 -21.78 -20.56
C ARG A 30 -1.00 -23.05 -20.90
N ASP A 31 -1.66 -24.01 -21.54
CA ASP A 31 -1.07 -25.31 -21.88
C ASP A 31 -0.39 -25.98 -20.67
N ALA A 32 -1.12 -26.01 -19.54
CA ALA A 32 -0.66 -26.49 -18.22
C ALA A 32 0.52 -25.72 -17.58
N LYS A 33 1.05 -24.66 -18.21
CA LYS A 33 2.10 -23.81 -17.63
C LYS A 33 1.48 -22.62 -16.91
N PRO A 34 1.91 -22.29 -15.68
CA PRO A 34 1.45 -21.09 -14.98
C PRO A 34 1.94 -19.84 -15.72
N VAL A 35 1.03 -18.91 -16.00
CA VAL A 35 1.33 -17.66 -16.73
C VAL A 35 0.97 -16.42 -15.93
N ALA A 36 -0.04 -16.49 -15.07
CA ALA A 36 -0.46 -15.36 -14.26
C ALA A 36 -1.15 -15.85 -12.97
N LYS A 37 -1.46 -14.91 -12.09
CA LYS A 37 -2.19 -15.14 -10.85
C LYS A 37 -3.28 -14.08 -10.72
N LEU A 38 -4.50 -14.52 -10.48
CA LEU A 38 -5.62 -13.66 -10.15
C LEU A 38 -5.74 -13.60 -8.62
N VAL A 39 -5.64 -12.39 -8.07
CA VAL A 39 -5.70 -12.13 -6.63
C VAL A 39 -6.73 -11.05 -6.39
N ARG A 40 -7.54 -11.21 -5.35
CA ARG A 40 -8.42 -10.15 -4.90
C ARG A 40 -7.62 -9.10 -4.14
N ILE A 41 -7.67 -7.85 -4.60
CA ILE A 41 -7.18 -6.71 -3.85
C ILE A 41 -8.34 -6.19 -3.02
N ASP A 42 -8.20 -6.24 -1.70
CA ASP A 42 -9.15 -5.57 -0.79
C ASP A 42 -8.74 -4.10 -0.70
N ASP A 43 -9.36 -3.24 -1.50
CA ASP A 43 -9.14 -1.80 -1.48
C ASP A 43 -9.87 -1.13 -0.30
N ARG A 44 -9.73 -1.71 0.89
CA ARG A 44 -10.16 -1.04 2.12
C ARG A 44 -9.15 0.07 2.38
N PRO A 45 -9.54 1.36 2.25
CA PRO A 45 -8.63 2.44 2.53
C PRO A 45 -8.21 2.32 4.00
N LYS A 46 -6.93 2.00 4.22
CA LYS A 46 -6.38 2.01 5.57
C LYS A 46 -6.59 3.42 6.11
N PRO A 47 -7.26 3.60 7.27
CA PRO A 47 -7.50 4.93 7.80
C PRO A 47 -6.14 5.63 7.94
N ARG A 48 -6.00 6.78 7.27
CA ARG A 48 -4.78 7.58 7.36
C ARG A 48 -4.61 7.98 8.82
N LYS A 49 -3.46 7.65 9.40
CA LYS A 49 -3.15 8.09 10.76
C LYS A 49 -3.14 9.62 10.74
N ARG A 50 -3.96 10.25 11.58
CA ARG A 50 -3.92 11.71 11.75
C ARG A 50 -2.52 12.10 12.22
N PHE A 51 -2.06 13.26 11.78
CA PHE A 51 -0.78 13.80 12.22
C PHE A 51 -0.84 14.04 13.74
N ASP A 52 0.11 13.45 14.47
CA ASP A 52 0.31 13.67 15.90
C ASP A 52 1.65 14.41 16.07
N PRO A 53 1.63 15.71 16.42
CA PRO A 53 2.83 16.51 16.60
C PRO A 53 3.81 15.91 17.62
N ALA A 54 3.31 15.32 18.70
CA ALA A 54 4.15 14.77 19.76
C ALA A 54 4.82 13.47 19.32
N ALA A 55 4.10 12.59 18.60
CA ALA A 55 4.71 11.41 17.99
C ALA A 55 5.74 11.77 16.92
N HIS A 56 5.47 12.81 16.13
CA HIS A 56 6.40 13.29 15.13
C HIS A 56 7.68 13.85 15.76
N ALA A 57 7.57 14.71 16.79
CA ALA A 57 8.72 15.23 17.52
C ALA A 57 9.57 14.11 18.16
N ARG A 58 8.93 13.08 18.74
CA ARG A 58 9.64 11.89 19.27
C ARG A 58 10.37 11.13 18.16
N TRP A 59 9.78 10.98 16.98
CA TRP A 59 10.42 10.35 15.83
C TRP A 59 11.61 11.17 15.34
N GLN A 60 11.45 12.49 15.20
CA GLN A 60 12.53 13.40 14.80
C GLN A 60 13.72 13.32 15.75
N ARG A 61 13.49 13.40 17.08
CA ARG A 61 14.57 13.26 18.08
C ARG A 61 15.30 11.92 17.98
N ARG A 62 14.57 10.84 17.72
CA ARG A 62 15.13 9.49 17.60
C ARG A 62 15.99 9.36 16.35
N ILE A 63 15.48 9.79 15.19
CA ILE A 63 16.19 9.68 13.91
C ILE A 63 17.39 10.62 13.85
N ALA A 64 17.27 11.83 14.42
CA ALA A 64 18.35 12.80 14.45
C ALA A 64 19.40 12.52 15.54
N GLY A 65 19.29 11.42 16.29
CA GLY A 65 20.24 11.05 17.35
C GLY A 65 20.36 12.12 18.44
N GLY A 66 19.27 12.82 18.75
CA GLY A 66 19.26 13.94 19.70
C GLY A 66 19.85 15.26 19.17
N LYS A 67 20.39 15.30 17.95
CA LYS A 67 20.90 16.52 17.31
C LYS A 67 19.78 17.23 16.57
N VAL A 68 19.26 18.32 17.12
CA VAL A 68 18.29 19.16 16.40
C VAL A 68 19.07 20.01 15.40
N SER A 69 18.86 19.79 14.10
CA SER A 69 19.40 20.68 13.07
C SER A 69 18.62 21.99 13.09
N ARG A 70 19.17 23.00 13.77
CA ARG A 70 18.54 24.30 14.01
C ARG A 70 18.53 25.25 12.81
N TRP A 71 19.11 24.85 11.67
CA TRP A 71 19.21 25.74 10.51
C TRP A 71 17.82 26.08 9.93
N VAL A 72 16.88 25.13 9.95
CA VAL A 72 15.49 25.36 9.51
C VAL A 72 14.72 26.23 10.50
N ASP A 73 14.93 26.05 11.81
CA ASP A 73 14.25 26.86 12.83
C ASP A 73 14.67 28.34 12.74
N HIS A 74 15.94 28.61 12.42
CA HIS A 74 16.43 29.98 12.20
C HIS A 74 15.73 30.64 11.00
N ALA A 75 15.72 29.96 9.84
CA ALA A 75 15.08 30.48 8.64
C ALA A 75 13.56 30.72 8.81
N VAL A 76 12.88 29.87 9.59
CA VAL A 76 11.45 30.02 9.89
C VAL A 76 11.18 31.16 10.89
N SER A 77 12.12 31.43 11.80
CA SER A 77 12.00 32.53 12.76
C SER A 77 12.23 33.88 12.09
N GLU A 78 13.26 33.99 11.25
CA GLU A 78 13.56 35.21 10.48
C GLU A 78 12.38 35.62 9.60
N GLY A 79 11.79 34.68 8.85
CA GLY A 79 10.62 34.97 8.02
C GLY A 79 9.32 35.28 8.78
N ARG A 80 9.28 35.13 10.12
CA ARG A 80 8.14 35.51 10.97
C ARG A 80 8.29 36.88 11.62
N GLU A 81 9.53 37.34 11.86
CA GLU A 81 9.79 38.70 12.37
C GLU A 81 9.56 39.77 11.30
N ASP A 82 9.69 39.42 10.02
CA ASP A 82 9.45 40.32 8.88
C ASP A 82 7.96 40.57 8.55
N ARG A 83 7.00 40.16 9.40
CA ARG A 83 5.55 40.31 9.16
C ARG A 83 4.82 41.11 10.23
#